data_AF-A0A7L4NYS7-F1
#
_entry.id   AF-A0A7L4NYS7-F1
#
_cell.length_a   1.000
_cell.length_b   1.000
_cell.length_c   1.000
_cell.angle_alpha   90.00
_cell.angle_beta   90.00
_cell.angle_gamma   90.00
#
_symmetry.space_group_name_H-M   'P 1'
#
loop_
_entity.id
_entity.type
_entity.pdbx_description
1 polymer ?
#
loop_
_entity_poly.entity_id
_entity_poly.type
_entity_poly.pdbx_seq_one_letter_code
_entity_poly.pdbx_strand_id
1 'polypeptide(L)'
;MNPTPKIQKLKEALKGRECTVEEHSSVMEVTFEDSKDADWFESIFEYYQSKSAVSCLMSMRPKGANARHKFVFNVRDMDKFIELIKE
;
A
#
# COMPACT_ATOMS: atom_id res chain seq x y z
N MET A 1 15.62 -7.20 -11.47
CA MET A 1 14.39 -8.02 -11.51
C MET A 1 13.37 -7.27 -12.35
N ASN A 2 12.76 -7.92 -13.36
CA ASN A 2 11.63 -7.33 -14.07
C ASN A 2 10.44 -7.27 -13.09
N PRO A 3 9.74 -6.13 -12.95
CA PRO A 3 8.58 -6.05 -12.08
C PRO A 3 7.56 -7.09 -12.51
N THR A 4 7.03 -7.85 -11.55
CA THR A 4 6.00 -8.84 -11.84
C THR A 4 4.75 -8.15 -12.39
N PRO A 5 3.93 -8.80 -13.23
CA PRO A 5 2.71 -8.22 -13.77
C PRO A 5 1.75 -7.69 -12.68
N LYS A 6 1.82 -8.23 -11.46
CA LYS A 6 0.99 -7.78 -10.34
C LYS A 6 1.46 -6.44 -9.75
N ILE A 7 2.77 -6.20 -9.67
CA ILE A 7 3.31 -4.88 -9.27
C ILE A 7 2.89 -3.81 -10.26
N GLN A 8 2.91 -4.12 -11.57
CA GLN A 8 2.46 -3.17 -12.58
C GLN A 8 1.00 -2.78 -12.36
N LYS A 9 0.12 -3.77 -12.08
CA LYS A 9 -1.29 -3.49 -11.76
C LYS A 9 -1.47 -2.63 -10.51
N LEU A 10 -0.67 -2.87 -9.46
CA LEU A 10 -0.70 -2.03 -8.26
C LEU A 10 -0.24 -0.59 -8.56
N LYS A 11 0.86 -0.43 -9.32
CA LYS A 11 1.35 0.88 -9.77
C LYS A 11 0.33 1.60 -10.65
N GLU A 12 -0.38 0.88 -11.50
CA GLU A 12 -1.48 1.44 -12.30
C GLU A 12 -2.64 1.90 -11.42
N ALA A 13 -3.05 1.10 -10.44
CA ALA A 13 -4.10 1.45 -9.48
C ALA A 13 -3.74 2.71 -8.65
N LEU A 14 -2.45 2.91 -8.40
CA LEU A 14 -1.92 4.05 -7.64
C LEU A 14 -1.41 5.21 -8.52
N LYS A 15 -1.56 5.16 -9.85
CA LYS A 15 -0.94 6.12 -10.79
C LYS A 15 -1.33 7.59 -10.55
N GLY A 16 -2.48 7.85 -9.94
CA GLY A 16 -2.95 9.20 -9.60
C GLY A 16 -2.53 9.69 -8.22
N ARG A 17 -1.67 8.95 -7.51
CA ARG A 17 -1.26 9.20 -6.14
C ARG A 17 0.24 9.44 -6.07
N GLU A 18 0.70 10.37 -5.23
CA GLU A 18 2.12 10.62 -5.04
C GLU A 18 2.73 9.55 -4.11
N CYS A 19 3.09 8.41 -4.70
CA CYS A 19 3.65 7.29 -3.96
C CYS A 19 4.74 6.52 -4.71
N THR A 20 5.59 5.84 -3.95
CA THR A 20 6.54 4.83 -4.44
C THR A 20 6.08 3.44 -4.02
N VAL A 21 6.33 2.46 -4.89
CA VAL A 21 5.98 1.05 -4.66
C VAL A 21 7.23 0.20 -4.86
N GLU A 22 7.64 -0.50 -3.80
CA GLU A 22 8.79 -1.39 -3.76
C GLU A 22 8.34 -2.81 -3.41
N GLU A 23 8.95 -3.81 -4.05
CA GLU A 23 8.75 -5.22 -3.72
C GLU A 23 10.00 -5.75 -3.05
N HIS A 24 9.81 -6.33 -1.87
CA HIS A 24 10.80 -7.15 -1.19
C HIS A 24 10.31 -8.60 -1.18
N SER A 25 11.21 -9.55 -0.94
CA SER A 25 11.02 -10.99 -1.18
C SER A 25 9.63 -11.58 -0.87
N SER A 26 8.97 -11.14 0.21
CA SER A 26 7.61 -11.57 0.56
C SER A 26 6.66 -10.44 0.91
N VAL A 27 7.09 -9.18 0.82
CA VAL A 27 6.31 -8.01 1.23
C VAL A 27 6.38 -6.90 0.19
N MET A 28 5.26 -6.21 0.05
CA MET A 28 5.14 -4.97 -0.70
C MET A 28 5.29 -3.80 0.26
N GLU A 29 6.02 -2.79 -0.17
CA GLU A 29 6.13 -1.51 0.50
C GLU A 29 5.51 -0.43 -0.41
N VAL A 30 4.65 0.40 0.18
CA VAL A 30 4.10 1.59 -0.47
C VAL A 30 4.40 2.79 0.42
N THR A 31 5.05 3.80 -0.14
CA THR A 31 5.39 5.03 0.58
C THR A 31 4.71 6.22 -0.07
N PHE A 32 3.92 6.97 0.69
CA PHE A 32 3.27 8.20 0.25
C PHE A 32 4.07 9.42 0.69
N GLU A 33 4.16 10.40 -0.21
CA GLU A 33 4.86 11.68 0.07
C GLU A 33 3.95 12.67 0.81
N ASP A 34 2.62 12.57 0.65
CA ASP A 34 1.65 13.42 1.33
C ASP A 34 0.72 12.65 2.28
N SER A 35 0.21 13.36 3.30
CA SER A 35 -0.64 12.77 4.33
C SER A 35 -2.05 12.45 3.83
N LYS A 36 -2.57 13.15 2.82
CA LYS A 36 -3.93 12.97 2.33
C LYS A 36 -4.06 11.63 1.60
N ASP A 37 -3.11 11.32 0.74
CA ASP A 37 -3.06 10.03 0.06
C ASP A 37 -2.71 8.90 1.05
N ALA A 38 -1.86 9.17 2.04
CA ALA A 38 -1.60 8.24 3.12
C ALA A 38 -2.85 7.92 3.97
N ASP A 39 -3.68 8.92 4.29
CA ASP A 39 -4.91 8.76 5.05
C ASP A 39 -5.99 8.03 4.25
N TRP A 40 -6.11 8.34 2.95
CA TRP A 40 -6.95 7.57 2.05
C TRP A 40 -6.55 6.10 2.02
N PHE A 41 -5.25 5.82 1.85
CA PHE A 41 -4.76 4.45 1.78
C PHE A 41 -4.90 3.72 3.13
N GLU A 42 -4.69 4.42 4.25
CA GLU A 42 -4.94 3.89 5.59
C GLU A 42 -6.41 3.53 5.82
N SER A 43 -7.37 4.31 5.32
CA SER A 43 -8.80 3.96 5.44
C SER A 43 -9.17 2.68 4.69
N ILE A 44 -8.57 2.45 3.51
CA ILE A 44 -8.72 1.19 2.76
C ILE A 44 -8.14 0.03 3.57
N PHE A 45 -6.99 0.27 4.23
CA PHE A 45 -6.34 -0.72 5.07
C PHE A 45 -7.13 -1.09 6.32
N GLU A 46 -7.66 -0.11 7.05
CA GLU A 46 -8.49 -0.35 8.23
C GLU A 46 -9.73 -1.16 7.86
N TYR A 47 -10.36 -0.83 6.73
CA TYR A 47 -11.48 -1.60 6.20
C TYR A 47 -11.06 -3.05 5.89
N TYR A 48 -9.90 -3.27 5.27
CA TYR A 48 -9.42 -4.63 4.98
C TYR A 48 -9.09 -5.42 6.25
N GLN A 49 -8.40 -4.81 7.23
CA GLN A 49 -8.09 -5.46 8.51
C GLN A 49 -9.36 -5.87 9.25
N SER A 50 -10.41 -5.06 9.21
CA SER A 50 -11.71 -5.40 9.81
C SER A 50 -12.35 -6.66 9.19
N LYS A 51 -11.98 -7.00 7.94
CA LYS A 51 -12.53 -8.14 7.20
C LYS A 51 -11.59 -9.34 7.09
N SER A 52 -10.29 -9.17 7.35
CA SER A 52 -9.26 -10.19 7.10
C SER A 52 -8.27 -10.26 8.26
N ALA A 53 -8.34 -11.35 9.04
CA ALA A 53 -7.47 -11.60 10.19
C ALA A 53 -6.01 -11.96 9.83
N VAL A 54 -5.66 -12.02 8.54
CA VAL A 54 -4.41 -12.66 8.05
C VAL A 54 -3.42 -11.67 7.43
N SER A 55 -3.77 -10.38 7.37
CA SER A 55 -2.92 -9.36 6.76
C SER A 55 -1.78 -8.96 7.71
N CYS A 56 -0.53 -9.34 7.41
CA CYS A 56 0.64 -8.72 8.04
C CYS A 56 0.78 -7.29 7.52
N LEU A 57 0.04 -6.36 8.14
CA LEU A 57 0.03 -4.95 7.76
C LEU A 57 0.74 -4.10 8.80
N MET A 58 1.69 -3.26 8.37
CA MET A 58 2.35 -2.28 9.23
C MET A 58 2.25 -0.89 8.62
N SER A 59 1.65 0.05 9.35
CA SER A 59 1.67 1.49 9.05
C SER A 59 2.79 2.13 9.87
N MET A 60 3.73 2.79 9.21
CA MET A 60 4.78 3.56 9.86
C MET A 60 4.61 5.03 9.47
N ARG A 61 4.12 5.81 10.44
CA ARG A 61 3.90 7.25 10.31
C ARG A 61 4.85 7.98 11.26
N PRO A 62 6.01 8.46 10.78
CA PRO A 62 6.86 9.34 11.58
C PRO A 62 6.06 10.59 11.99
N LYS A 63 6.32 11.15 13.18
CA LYS A 63 5.71 12.42 13.59
C LYS A 63 6.41 13.58 12.86
N GLY A 64 5.70 14.32 12.00
CA GLY A 64 6.20 15.55 11.37
C GLY A 64 5.64 15.81 9.96
N ALA A 65 5.69 17.08 9.50
CA ALA A 65 5.06 17.53 8.25
C ALA A 65 5.70 16.99 6.94
N ASN A 66 6.88 16.34 7.03
CA ASN A 66 7.60 15.72 5.91
C ASN A 66 7.75 14.20 6.10
N ALA A 67 6.87 13.61 6.91
CA ALA A 67 6.95 12.20 7.25
C ALA A 67 6.38 11.36 6.10
N ARG A 68 7.27 10.75 5.31
CA ARG A 68 6.88 9.71 4.37
C ARG A 68 6.08 8.62 5.08
N HIS A 69 4.82 8.44 4.67
CA HIS A 69 3.91 7.47 5.28
C HIS A 69 4.11 6.14 4.59
N LYS A 70 4.66 5.16 5.31
CA LYS A 70 5.02 3.86 4.76
C LYS A 70 4.04 2.80 5.19
N PHE A 71 3.63 1.97 4.24
CA PHE A 71 2.75 0.84 4.45
C PHE A 71 3.41 -0.42 3.91
N VAL A 72 3.45 -1.46 4.73
CA VAL A 72 4.02 -2.76 4.36
C VAL A 72 2.96 -3.84 4.48
N PHE A 73 2.80 -4.66 3.44
CA PHE A 73 1.85 -5.78 3.40
C PHE A 73 2.41 -6.99 2.66
N ASN A 74 1.81 -8.17 2.85
CA ASN A 74 2.30 -9.38 2.19
C ASN A 74 1.97 -9.37 0.68
N VAL A 75 2.91 -9.81 -0.17
CA VAL A 75 2.68 -9.96 -1.63
C VAL A 75 1.46 -10.85 -1.92
N ARG A 76 1.14 -11.81 -1.04
CA ARG A 76 -0.04 -12.68 -1.15
C ARG A 76 -1.37 -11.93 -1.05
N ASP A 77 -1.42 -10.79 -0.37
CA ASP A 77 -2.63 -9.98 -0.20
C ASP A 77 -2.81 -8.93 -1.33
N MET A 78 -1.84 -8.82 -2.24
CA MET A 78 -1.81 -7.77 -3.27
C MET A 78 -3.01 -7.78 -4.21
N ASP A 79 -3.50 -8.96 -4.62
CA ASP A 79 -4.65 -9.03 -5.55
C ASP A 79 -5.91 -8.40 -4.91
N LYS A 80 -6.15 -8.69 -3.63
CA LYS A 80 -7.27 -8.10 -2.87
C LYS A 80 -7.08 -6.60 -2.66
N PHE A 81 -5.85 -6.14 -2.41
CA PHE A 81 -5.58 -4.71 -2.30
C PHE A 81 -5.85 -3.96 -3.60
N ILE A 82 -5.47 -4.53 -4.74
CA ILE A 82 -5.74 -3.93 -6.05
C ILE A 82 -7.25 -3.81 -6.29
N GLU A 83 -8.04 -4.79 -5.86
CA GLU A 83 -9.50 -4.74 -5.95
C GLU A 83 -10.06 -3.59 -5.09
N LEU A 84 -9.63 -3.48 -3.83
CA LEU A 84 -10.09 -2.44 -2.91
C LEU A 84 -9.70 -1.01 -3.33
N ILE A 85 -8.58 -0.84 -4.04
CA ILE A 85 -8.16 0.48 -4.55
C ILE A 85 -9.03 0.92 -5.74
N LYS A 86 -9.62 -0.03 -6.47
CA LYS A 86 -10.43 0.23 -7.67
C LYS A 86 -11.92 0.44 -7.40
N GLU A 87 -12.39 0.09 -6.19
CA GLU A 87 -13.75 0.43 -5.70
C GLU A 87 -13.86 1.91 -5.33
#